data_AF-A0A139I835-F1
#
_entry.id   AF-A0A139I835-F1
#
_cell.length_a   1.000
_cell.length_b   1.000
_cell.length_c   1.000
_cell.angle_alpha   90.00
_cell.angle_beta   90.00
_cell.angle_gamma   90.00
#
_symmetry.space_group_name_H-M   'P 1'
#
loop_
_entity.id
_entity.type
_entity.pdbx_description
1 polymer ?
#
loop_
_entity_poly.entity_id
_entity_poly.type
_entity_poly.pdbx_seq_one_letter_code
_entity_poly.pdbx_strand_id
1 'polypeptide(L)'
;MLCCKTDVMCTARVFQACIHHVHQCSLNHSETKFHRAEEFVAASLLPAAPAEFARNDKYAFQPFSIEVRNCIGRGLAYAEMRLILAYVLYDLNVKLDPWQTDDWFEQKSYGVWFKGPLQVRLKARADR
;
A
#
# COMPACT_ATOMS: atom_id res chain seq x y z
N MET A 1 -2.84 41.98 15.72
CA MET A 1 -1.78 41.06 16.17
C MET A 1 -2.18 39.65 15.75
N LEU A 2 -1.86 39.24 14.51
CA LEU A 2 -2.14 37.88 14.03
C LEU A 2 -1.02 36.98 14.58
N CYS A 3 -1.32 36.23 15.63
CA CYS A 3 -0.45 35.20 16.14
C CYS A 3 -0.34 34.10 15.07
N CYS A 4 0.73 34.11 14.28
CA CYS A 4 1.04 33.03 13.34
C CYS A 4 1.28 31.78 14.18
N LYS A 5 0.33 30.84 14.21
CA LYS A 5 0.52 29.57 14.94
C LYS A 5 1.62 28.83 14.19
N THR A 6 2.72 28.59 14.90
CA THR A 6 3.83 27.79 14.40
C THR A 6 3.76 26.46 15.10
N ASP A 7 3.54 25.41 14.31
CA ASP A 7 3.64 24.04 14.79
C ASP A 7 5.07 23.53 14.58
N VAL A 8 5.53 22.58 15.39
CA VAL A 8 6.88 22.01 15.28
C VAL A 8 6.78 20.56 14.83
N MET A 9 7.44 20.22 13.71
CA MET A 9 7.52 18.85 13.18
C MET A 9 8.98 18.40 13.14
N CYS A 10 9.33 17.34 13.88
CA CYS A 10 10.69 16.78 13.94
C CYS A 10 11.78 17.86 14.01
N THR A 11 11.65 18.81 14.95
CA THR A 11 12.55 19.97 15.20
C THR A 11 12.48 21.13 14.19
N ALA A 12 11.78 21.01 13.07
CA ALA A 12 11.53 22.10 12.14
C ALA A 12 10.30 22.92 12.53
N ARG A 13 10.39 24.25 12.43
CA ARG A 13 9.23 25.15 12.57
C ARG A 13 8.44 25.15 11.28
N VAL A 14 7.15 24.84 11.40
CA VAL A 14 6.20 24.85 10.29
C VAL A 14 5.39 26.14 10.36
N PHE A 15 5.44 26.92 9.27
CA PHE A 15 4.62 28.11 9.14
C PHE A 15 3.19 27.77 8.75
N GLN A 16 2.26 28.58 9.23
CA GLN A 16 0.86 28.49 8.86
C GLN A 16 0.72 28.70 7.34
N ALA A 17 -0.02 27.80 6.67
CA ALA A 17 -0.19 27.66 5.21
C ALA A 17 0.87 26.85 4.42
N CYS A 18 1.83 26.19 5.06
CA CYS A 18 2.66 25.20 4.38
C CYS A 18 1.88 23.90 4.06
N ILE A 19 1.99 23.42 2.82
CA ILE A 19 1.41 22.14 2.38
C ILE A 19 2.40 21.02 2.76
N HIS A 20 1.92 20.03 3.52
CA HIS A 20 2.70 18.85 3.87
C HIS A 20 2.11 17.63 3.19
N HIS A 21 2.99 16.79 2.67
CA HIS A 21 2.59 15.54 2.04
C HIS A 21 3.35 14.40 2.68
N VAL A 22 2.62 13.35 3.09
CA VAL A 22 3.22 12.11 3.56
C VAL A 22 3.24 11.15 2.39
N HIS A 23 4.43 10.79 1.93
CA HIS A 23 4.58 9.91 0.77
C HIS A 23 4.54 8.45 1.21
N GLN A 24 3.35 7.84 1.15
CA GLN A 24 3.11 6.46 1.59
C GLN A 24 4.01 5.45 0.85
N CYS A 25 4.27 5.66 -0.45
CA CYS A 25 5.16 4.79 -1.22
C CYS A 25 6.58 4.76 -0.60
N SER A 26 7.17 5.93 -0.32
CA SER A 26 8.52 5.98 0.27
C SER A 26 8.59 5.40 1.68
N LEU A 27 7.53 5.55 2.49
CA LEU A 27 7.47 4.96 3.82
C LEU A 27 7.38 3.44 3.78
N ASN A 28 6.51 2.90 2.92
CA ASN A 28 6.29 1.47 2.80
C ASN A 28 7.51 0.72 2.22
N HIS A 29 8.30 1.41 1.39
CA HIS A 29 9.54 0.88 0.79
C HIS A 29 10.79 1.18 1.63
N SER A 30 10.66 1.79 2.82
CA SER A 30 11.82 2.09 3.67
C SER A 30 12.15 0.94 4.61
N GLU A 31 13.38 0.43 4.51
CA GLU A 31 13.90 -0.58 5.45
C GLU A 31 13.95 -0.10 6.91
N THR A 32 13.95 1.22 7.13
CA THR A 32 13.90 1.81 8.47
C THR A 32 12.54 1.62 9.16
N LYS A 33 11.48 1.39 8.37
CA LYS A 33 10.10 1.22 8.84
C LYS A 33 9.61 -0.21 8.71
N PHE A 34 10.00 -0.90 7.65
CA PHE A 34 9.59 -2.26 7.35
C PHE A 34 10.80 -3.12 7.00
N HIS A 35 11.01 -4.21 7.72
CA HIS A 35 12.01 -5.19 7.35
C HIS A 35 11.61 -5.90 6.05
N ARG A 36 12.56 -6.04 5.11
CA ARG A 36 12.33 -6.60 3.77
C ARG A 36 11.22 -5.86 3.03
N ALA A 37 11.31 -4.53 3.03
CA ALA A 37 10.28 -3.62 2.51
C ALA A 37 9.90 -3.86 1.04
N GLU A 38 10.86 -4.32 0.23
CA GLU A 38 10.66 -4.61 -1.20
C GLU A 38 10.06 -6.00 -1.47
N GLU A 39 9.94 -6.86 -0.44
CA GLU A 39 9.44 -8.22 -0.61
C GLU A 39 7.97 -8.33 -0.19
N PHE A 40 7.19 -9.05 -1.00
CA PHE A 40 5.80 -9.34 -0.65
C PHE A 40 5.70 -10.45 0.41
N VAL A 41 5.66 -10.05 1.68
CA VAL A 41 5.49 -10.97 2.82
C VAL A 41 4.16 -10.69 3.54
N ALA A 42 3.09 -11.34 3.07
CA ALA A 42 1.74 -11.15 3.60
C ALA A 42 1.62 -11.39 5.11
N ALA A 43 2.43 -12.30 5.67
CA ALA A 43 2.41 -12.64 7.09
C ALA A 43 2.99 -11.54 8.01
N SER A 44 3.78 -10.60 7.48
CA SER A 44 4.49 -9.59 8.27
C SER A 44 3.58 -8.61 9.03
N LEU A 45 2.37 -8.37 8.49
CA LEU A 45 1.38 -7.45 9.08
C LEU A 45 0.36 -8.17 9.98
N LEU A 46 0.40 -9.50 10.06
CA LEU A 46 -0.54 -10.27 10.87
C LEU A 46 -0.27 -10.09 12.38
N PRO A 47 -1.27 -10.35 13.25
CA PRO A 47 -1.06 -10.37 14.69
C PRO A 47 0.00 -11.41 15.12
N ALA A 48 0.02 -12.56 14.44
CA ALA A 48 0.98 -13.65 14.66
C ALA A 48 2.17 -13.60 13.68
N ALA A 49 2.66 -12.39 13.37
CA ALA A 49 3.79 -12.23 12.46
C ALA A 49 5.06 -12.91 13.00
N PRO A 50 5.93 -13.46 12.13
CA PRO A 50 7.23 -13.99 12.52
C PRO A 50 8.08 -12.96 13.29
N ALA A 51 8.92 -13.43 14.20
CA ALA A 51 9.71 -12.58 15.09
C ALA A 51 10.61 -11.57 14.34
N GLU A 52 11.07 -11.92 13.14
CA GLU A 52 11.88 -11.03 12.28
C GLU A 52 11.16 -9.73 11.88
N PHE A 53 9.82 -9.73 11.87
CA PHE A 53 9.00 -8.55 11.53
C PHE A 53 8.48 -7.80 12.77
N ALA A 54 8.91 -8.17 13.98
CA ALA A 54 8.42 -7.55 15.22
C ALA A 54 8.71 -6.05 15.30
N ARG A 55 9.76 -5.57 14.60
CA ARG A 55 10.15 -4.16 14.51
C ARG A 55 9.39 -3.35 13.46
N ASN A 56 8.53 -3.97 12.66
CA ASN A 56 7.79 -3.26 11.60
C ASN A 56 6.83 -2.23 12.21
N ASP A 57 6.88 -1.00 11.70
CA ASP A 57 6.02 0.10 12.13
C ASP A 57 4.62 -0.07 11.53
N LYS A 58 3.77 -0.87 12.19
CA LYS A 58 2.39 -1.12 11.76
C LYS A 58 1.54 0.16 11.74
N TYR A 59 1.91 1.19 12.49
CA TYR A 59 1.20 2.48 12.49
C TYR A 59 1.54 3.30 11.24
N ALA A 60 2.74 3.17 10.69
CA ALA A 60 3.11 3.85 9.44
C ALA A 60 2.32 3.35 8.22
N PHE A 61 1.78 2.12 8.27
CA PHE A 61 1.00 1.55 7.18
C PHE A 61 -0.44 2.12 7.14
N GLN A 62 -0.66 3.17 6.35
CA GLN A 62 -1.93 3.90 6.29
C GLN A 62 -2.49 4.02 4.86
N PRO A 63 -2.89 2.91 4.22
CA PRO A 63 -3.37 2.91 2.82
C PRO A 63 -4.68 3.69 2.61
N PHE A 64 -5.44 3.94 3.68
CA PHE A 64 -6.72 4.65 3.63
C PHE A 64 -6.68 5.99 4.38
N SER A 65 -5.49 6.56 4.57
CA SER A 65 -5.26 7.74 5.42
C SER A 65 -5.69 7.51 6.88
N ILE A 66 -5.47 8.51 7.74
CA ILE A 66 -5.74 8.44 9.17
C ILE A 66 -6.74 9.50 9.63
N GLU A 67 -7.40 9.19 10.75
CA GLU A 67 -8.28 10.09 11.50
C GLU A 67 -9.45 10.68 10.68
N VAL A 68 -9.81 11.95 10.97
CA VAL A 68 -10.99 12.65 10.46
C VAL A 68 -11.03 12.82 8.94
N ARG A 69 -9.90 12.61 8.26
CA ARG A 69 -9.78 12.64 6.79
C ARG A 69 -9.37 11.29 6.21
N ASN A 70 -9.67 10.20 6.91
CA ASN A 70 -9.52 8.87 6.35
C ASN A 70 -10.56 8.60 5.25
N CYS A 71 -10.30 7.58 4.43
CA CYS A 71 -11.23 7.16 3.40
C CYS A 71 -12.49 6.57 4.04
N ILE A 72 -13.64 7.24 3.84
CA ILE A 72 -14.96 6.73 4.27
C ILE A 72 -15.29 5.38 3.64
N GLY A 73 -14.77 5.12 2.43
CA GLY A 73 -14.94 3.88 1.69
C GLY A 73 -14.06 2.72 2.17
N ARG A 74 -13.25 2.87 3.23
CA ARG A 74 -12.34 1.81 3.71
C ARG A 74 -13.03 0.46 3.94
N GLY A 75 -14.23 0.47 4.53
CA GLY A 75 -15.00 -0.76 4.76
C GLY A 75 -15.43 -1.44 3.45
N LEU A 76 -15.97 -0.66 2.52
CA LEU A 76 -16.38 -1.12 1.20
C LEU A 76 -15.20 -1.66 0.40
N ALA A 77 -14.10 -0.91 0.35
CA ALA A 77 -12.89 -1.31 -0.38
C ALA A 77 -12.35 -2.66 0.12
N TYR A 78 -12.30 -2.88 1.44
CA TYR A 78 -11.88 -4.18 1.97
C TYR A 78 -12.85 -5.32 1.61
N ALA A 79 -14.15 -5.07 1.62
CA ALA A 79 -15.14 -6.08 1.23
C ALA A 79 -14.98 -6.44 -0.26
N GLU A 80 -14.90 -5.45 -1.14
CA GLU A 80 -14.71 -5.64 -2.58
C GLU A 80 -13.40 -6.36 -2.90
N MET A 81 -12.27 -5.90 -2.35
CA MET A 81 -10.97 -6.53 -2.60
C MET A 81 -10.94 -8.00 -2.14
N ARG A 82 -11.52 -8.30 -0.98
CA ARG A 82 -11.62 -9.68 -0.47
C ARG A 82 -12.50 -10.55 -1.35
N LEU A 83 -13.66 -10.03 -1.77
CA LEU A 83 -14.60 -10.77 -2.62
C LEU A 83 -13.98 -11.07 -3.99
N ILE A 84 -13.38 -10.06 -4.64
CA ILE A 84 -12.73 -10.21 -5.94
C ILE A 84 -11.57 -11.21 -5.84
N LEU A 85 -10.71 -11.07 -4.83
CA LEU A 85 -9.58 -11.99 -4.65
C LEU A 85 -10.04 -13.42 -4.37
N ALA A 86 -11.06 -13.60 -3.52
CA ALA A 86 -11.62 -14.91 -3.23
C ALA A 86 -12.20 -15.55 -4.50
N TYR A 87 -13.00 -14.82 -5.29
CA TYR A 87 -13.58 -15.34 -6.52
C TYR A 87 -12.51 -15.73 -7.55
N VAL A 88 -11.53 -14.85 -7.77
CA VAL A 88 -10.42 -15.12 -8.70
C VAL A 88 -9.62 -16.35 -8.27
N LEU A 89 -9.24 -16.45 -7.00
CA LEU A 89 -8.43 -17.58 -6.51
C LEU A 89 -9.22 -18.89 -6.37
N TYR A 90 -10.54 -18.79 -6.19
CA TYR A 90 -11.43 -19.94 -6.06
C TYR A 90 -11.66 -20.61 -7.42
N ASP A 91 -11.97 -19.85 -8.47
CA ASP A 91 -12.32 -20.41 -9.78
C ASP A 91 -11.17 -20.45 -10.79
N LEU A 92 -10.13 -19.61 -10.62
CA LEU A 92 -9.09 -19.41 -11.63
C LEU A 92 -7.69 -19.74 -11.12
N ASN A 93 -6.90 -20.37 -12.00
CA ASN A 93 -5.46 -20.42 -11.89
C ASN A 93 -4.85 -19.27 -12.70
N VAL A 94 -4.24 -18.32 -12.00
CA VAL A 94 -3.64 -17.10 -12.56
C VAL A 94 -2.14 -17.30 -12.71
N LYS A 95 -1.60 -17.12 -13.91
CA LYS A 95 -0.15 -17.13 -14.15
C LYS A 95 0.26 -15.88 -14.92
N LEU A 96 1.42 -15.32 -14.58
CA LEU A 96 2.03 -14.27 -15.38
C LEU A 96 2.28 -14.80 -16.81
N ASP A 97 1.94 -13.98 -17.80
CA ASP A 97 2.21 -14.35 -19.19
C ASP A 97 3.72 -14.19 -19.49
N PRO A 98 4.40 -15.16 -20.16
CA PRO A 98 5.81 -15.05 -20.51
C PRO A 98 6.14 -13.88 -21.44
N TRP A 99 5.16 -13.37 -22.17
CA TRP A 99 5.29 -12.17 -22.99
C TRP A 99 5.30 -10.89 -22.15
N GLN A 100 4.95 -10.95 -20.86
CA GLN A 100 5.16 -9.86 -19.91
C GLN A 100 6.64 -9.78 -19.53
N THR A 101 7.41 -8.98 -20.27
CA THR A 101 8.84 -8.78 -20.04
C THR A 101 9.18 -7.50 -19.30
N ASP A 102 8.27 -6.52 -19.33
CA ASP A 102 8.49 -5.23 -18.69
C ASP A 102 8.35 -5.34 -17.17
N ASP A 103 9.20 -4.60 -16.44
CA ASP A 103 9.03 -4.42 -15.01
C ASP A 103 7.75 -3.63 -14.75
N TRP A 104 6.67 -4.37 -14.51
CA TRP A 104 5.35 -3.79 -14.32
C TRP A 104 5.27 -2.91 -13.06
N PHE A 105 6.24 -2.98 -12.14
CA PHE A 105 6.26 -2.11 -10.97
C PHE A 105 6.71 -0.67 -11.30
N GLU A 106 7.43 -0.45 -12.40
CA GLU A 106 7.75 0.90 -12.88
C GLU A 106 6.52 1.57 -13.52
N GLN A 107 5.81 2.35 -12.72
CA GLN A 107 4.58 3.03 -13.13
C GLN A 107 4.65 4.53 -12.80
N LYS A 108 4.12 5.37 -13.69
CA LYS A 108 4.03 6.82 -13.44
C LYS A 108 2.91 7.11 -12.43
N SER A 109 3.17 8.02 -11.50
CA SER A 109 2.19 8.48 -10.51
C SER A 109 2.16 10.00 -10.46
N TYR A 110 1.00 10.58 -10.79
CA TYR A 110 0.75 12.03 -10.75
C TYR A 110 -0.37 12.41 -9.75
N GLY A 111 -0.75 11.46 -8.90
CA GLY A 111 -1.86 11.55 -7.93
C GLY A 111 -2.57 10.21 -7.79
N VAL A 112 -2.72 9.50 -8.90
CA VAL A 112 -3.02 8.06 -8.97
C VAL A 112 -2.00 7.39 -9.89
N TRP A 113 -1.86 6.07 -9.73
CA TRP A 113 -1.02 5.25 -10.60
C TRP A 113 -1.64 5.10 -11.98
N PHE A 114 -0.88 5.42 -13.02
CA PHE A 114 -1.23 5.11 -14.40
C PHE A 114 -0.71 3.72 -14.73
N LYS A 115 -1.60 2.72 -14.63
CA LYS A 115 -1.25 1.30 -14.78
C LYS A 115 -1.09 0.93 -16.26
N GLY A 116 0.11 0.49 -16.63
CA GLY A 116 0.37 -0.20 -17.88
C GLY A 116 -0.29 -1.59 -17.93
N PRO A 117 -0.33 -2.22 -19.11
CA PRO A 117 -0.89 -3.56 -19.25
C PRO A 117 -0.11 -4.59 -18.43
N LEU A 118 -0.82 -5.45 -17.70
CA LEU A 118 -0.28 -6.64 -17.03
C LEU A 118 -0.87 -7.89 -17.69
N GLN A 119 -0.08 -8.54 -18.54
CA GLN A 119 -0.54 -9.73 -19.26
C GLN A 119 -0.53 -10.95 -18.35
N VAL A 120 -1.69 -11.59 -18.19
CA VAL A 120 -1.87 -12.79 -17.38
C VAL A 120 -2.62 -13.85 -18.15
N ARG A 121 -2.29 -15.12 -17.90
CA ARG A 121 -3.04 -16.27 -18.39
C ARG A 121 -3.96 -16.79 -17.29
N LEU A 122 -5.22 -16.90 -17.64
CA LEU A 122 -6.28 -17.42 -16.78
C LEU A 122 -6.69 -18.80 -17.29
N LYS A 123 -6.76 -19.78 -16.40
CA LYS A 123 -7.35 -21.09 -16.66
C LYS A 123 -8.36 -21.40 -15.57
N ALA A 124 -9.47 -22.05 -15.90
CA ALA A 124 -10.35 -22.62 -14.89
C ALA A 124 -9.55 -23.59 -13.99
N ARG A 125 -9.78 -23.56 -12.68
CA ARG A 125 -9.20 -24.51 -11.75
C ARG A 125 -9.76 -25.91 -12.01
N ALA A 126 -8.88 -26.91 -12.06
CA ALA A 126 -9.21 -28.29 -12.40
C ALA A 126 -9.46 -29.18 -11.16
N ASP A 127 -9.09 -28.70 -9.97
CA ASP A 127 -9.27 -29.37 -8.67
C ASP A 127 -10.66 -29.14 -8.06
N ARG A 128 -11.67 -28.97 -8.93
CA ARG A 128 -13.07 -28.80 -8.58
C ARG A 128 -13.89 -30.02 -8.97
#